data_AF-A0A840S7L5-F1
#
_entry.id   AF-A0A840S7L5-F1
#
_cell.length_a   1.000
_cell.length_b   1.000
_cell.length_c   1.000
_cell.angle_alpha   90.00
_cell.angle_beta   90.00
_cell.angle_gamma   90.00
#
_symmetry.space_group_name_H-M   'P 1'
#
loop_
_entity.id
_entity.type
_entity.pdbx_description
1 polymer ?
#
loop_
_entity_poly.entity_id
_entity_poly.type
_entity_poly.pdbx_seq_one_letter_code
_entity_poly.pdbx_strand_id
1 'polypeptide(L)'
;MTAEDSAKPPDHAVLLEDGTVLMAQTVLPVWGRQLDVIHDQLNQGIGELTAAFAALSDLQDRLAAVPLDDAEQLRKTMQTLLPEMQEYGMQALAGLQIGDRLSQMLGVVRGDIQRLVDEMPLFGEAGRQRAEVWLDDLKSRYTTPEQHRVHDGSDGAADASGVDFF
;
A
#
# COMPACT_ATOMS: atom_id res chain seq x y z
N MET A 1 -45.01 -16.99 46.86
CA MET A 1 -44.19 -18.06 46.28
C MET A 1 -43.88 -17.62 44.86
N THR A 2 -42.83 -16.80 44.77
CA THR A 2 -42.36 -16.07 43.59
C THR A 2 -41.64 -17.04 42.67
N ALA A 3 -42.10 -17.16 41.43
CA ALA A 3 -41.40 -17.89 40.39
C ALA A 3 -40.13 -17.11 40.04
N GLU A 4 -38.97 -17.71 40.28
CA GLU A 4 -37.68 -17.25 39.77
C GLU A 4 -37.72 -17.30 38.24
N ASP A 5 -37.76 -16.12 37.65
CA ASP A 5 -37.49 -15.84 36.25
C ASP A 5 -36.01 -16.17 35.99
N SER A 6 -35.77 -17.41 35.54
CA SER A 6 -34.45 -17.89 35.16
C SER A 6 -34.10 -17.32 33.79
N ALA A 7 -33.63 -16.07 33.79
CA ALA A 7 -33.11 -15.39 32.62
C ALA A 7 -31.86 -16.14 32.11
N LYS A 8 -32.02 -16.90 31.03
CA LYS A 8 -30.94 -17.50 30.25
C LYS A 8 -29.94 -16.38 29.87
N PRO A 9 -28.64 -16.54 30.15
CA PRO A 9 -27.66 -15.50 29.81
C PRO A 9 -27.69 -15.25 28.30
N PRO A 10 -27.52 -13.99 27.86
CA PRO A 10 -27.54 -13.66 26.45
C PRO A 10 -26.36 -14.33 25.73
N ASP A 11 -26.71 -15.06 24.67
CA ASP A 11 -25.82 -15.87 23.86
C ASP A 11 -25.01 -14.94 22.93
N HIS A 12 -23.97 -14.30 23.48
CA HIS A 12 -23.12 -13.36 22.72
C HIS A 12 -21.95 -14.04 22.01
N ALA A 13 -21.77 -15.35 22.20
CA ALA A 13 -20.79 -16.12 21.47
C ALA A 13 -21.50 -16.81 20.30
N VAL A 14 -21.96 -16.04 19.31
CA VAL A 14 -22.20 -16.60 17.98
C VAL A 14 -20.84 -17.09 17.52
N LEU A 15 -20.56 -18.37 17.72
CA LEU A 15 -19.39 -19.04 17.17
C LEU A 15 -19.47 -18.84 15.66
N LEU A 16 -18.49 -18.12 15.10
CA LEU A 16 -18.39 -17.97 13.66
C LEU A 16 -18.38 -19.36 13.07
N GLU A 17 -19.30 -19.63 12.14
CA GLU A 17 -19.38 -20.91 11.45
C GLU A 17 -18.06 -21.20 10.73
N ASP A 18 -17.70 -22.48 10.59
CA ASP A 18 -16.39 -22.92 10.07
C ASP A 18 -16.04 -22.25 8.73
N GLY A 19 -17.04 -22.01 7.86
CA GLY A 19 -16.84 -21.32 6.59
C GLY A 19 -16.52 -19.82 6.73
N THR A 20 -17.07 -19.14 7.75
CA THR A 20 -16.73 -17.73 8.02
C THR A 20 -15.30 -17.59 8.52
N VAL A 21 -14.87 -18.51 9.39
CA VAL A 21 -13.49 -18.59 9.85
C VAL A 21 -12.54 -18.88 8.69
N LEU A 22 -12.90 -19.81 7.79
CA LEU A 22 -12.14 -20.12 6.58
C LEU A 22 -11.97 -18.89 5.67
N MET A 23 -13.05 -18.15 5.41
CA MET A 23 -13.00 -16.93 4.59
C MET A 23 -12.08 -15.89 5.23
N ALA A 24 -12.21 -15.64 6.54
CA ALA A 24 -11.35 -14.70 7.26
C ALA A 24 -9.86 -15.12 7.22
N GLN A 25 -9.55 -16.39 7.49
CA GLN A 25 -8.19 -16.92 7.45
C GLN A 25 -7.56 -16.84 6.05
N THR A 26 -8.38 -16.88 5.00
CA THR A 26 -7.91 -16.81 3.61
C THR A 26 -7.68 -15.36 3.17
N VAL A 27 -8.59 -14.45 3.52
CA VAL A 27 -8.61 -13.08 3.01
C VAL A 27 -7.74 -12.13 3.84
N LEU A 28 -7.74 -12.25 5.17
CA LEU A 28 -6.99 -11.35 6.06
C LEU A 28 -5.48 -11.31 5.77
N PRO A 29 -4.79 -12.43 5.51
CA PRO A 29 -3.36 -12.38 5.18
C PRO A 29 -3.07 -11.66 3.85
N VAL A 30 -4.00 -11.74 2.88
CA VAL A 30 -3.86 -11.03 1.61
C VAL A 30 -3.98 -9.52 1.86
N TRP A 31 -4.98 -9.08 2.64
CA TRP A 31 -5.10 -7.67 3.02
C TRP A 31 -3.88 -7.15 3.78
N GLY A 32 -3.32 -7.96 4.69
CA GLY A 32 -2.08 -7.63 5.39
C GLY A 32 -0.96 -7.30 4.40
N ARG A 33 -0.66 -8.21 3.46
CA ARG A 33 0.36 -7.97 2.42
C ARG A 33 0.08 -6.76 1.54
N GLN A 34 -1.20 -6.50 1.23
CA GLN A 34 -1.58 -5.31 0.45
C GLN A 34 -1.34 -4.02 1.23
N LEU A 35 -1.65 -4.00 2.54
CA LEU A 35 -1.37 -2.86 3.41
C LEU A 35 0.14 -2.63 3.58
N ASP A 36 0.93 -3.70 3.67
CA ASP A 36 2.40 -3.61 3.71
C ASP A 36 2.94 -2.95 2.43
N VAL A 37 2.49 -3.39 1.25
CA VAL A 37 2.87 -2.75 -0.03
C VAL A 37 2.46 -1.28 -0.09
N ILE A 38 1.27 -0.94 0.39
CA ILE A 38 0.80 0.45 0.44
C ILE A 38 1.73 1.30 1.33
N HIS A 39 2.14 0.76 2.48
CA HIS A 39 3.04 1.43 3.41
C HIS A 39 4.45 1.60 2.84
N ASP A 40 5.00 0.56 2.22
CA ASP A 40 6.32 0.60 1.58
C ASP A 40 6.35 1.60 0.43
N GLN A 41 5.30 1.58 -0.40
CA GLN A 41 5.15 2.55 -1.48
C GLN A 41 5.17 3.97 -0.92
N LEU A 42 4.36 4.25 0.11
CA LEU A 42 4.29 5.57 0.76
C LEU A 42 5.67 6.06 1.22
N ASN A 43 6.43 5.21 1.91
CA ASN A 43 7.76 5.56 2.40
C ASN A 43 8.73 5.81 1.23
N GLN A 44 8.68 4.96 0.20
CA GLN A 44 9.52 5.13 -0.99
C GLN A 44 9.22 6.45 -1.70
N GLY A 45 7.95 6.77 -1.97
CA GLY A 45 7.61 8.00 -2.68
C GLY A 45 7.92 9.28 -1.89
N ILE A 46 7.76 9.26 -0.56
CA ILE A 46 8.21 10.39 0.29
C ILE A 46 9.74 10.54 0.21
N GLY A 47 10.48 9.42 0.24
CA GLY A 47 11.92 9.41 0.06
C GLY A 47 12.33 9.99 -1.29
N GLU A 48 11.69 9.57 -2.38
CA GLU A 48 11.93 10.05 -3.74
C GLU A 48 11.65 11.55 -3.88
N LEU A 49 10.54 12.04 -3.32
CA LEU A 49 10.20 13.47 -3.29
C LEU A 49 11.26 14.26 -2.53
N THR A 50 11.64 13.81 -1.35
CA THR A 50 12.61 14.51 -0.49
C THR A 50 13.98 14.58 -1.17
N ALA A 51 14.41 13.48 -1.79
CA ALA A 51 15.65 13.43 -2.55
C ALA A 51 15.61 14.37 -3.77
N ALA A 52 14.52 14.38 -4.52
CA ALA A 52 14.36 15.28 -5.66
C ALA A 52 14.38 16.75 -5.23
N PHE A 53 13.72 17.12 -4.13
CA PHE A 53 13.76 18.49 -3.61
C PHE A 53 15.16 18.91 -3.13
N ALA A 54 15.86 18.02 -2.42
CA ALA A 54 17.24 18.28 -1.98
C ALA A 54 18.17 18.51 -3.18
N ALA A 55 18.05 17.68 -4.22
CA ALA A 55 18.84 17.81 -5.43
C ALA A 55 18.51 19.08 -6.22
N LEU A 56 17.23 19.46 -6.34
CA LEU A 56 16.83 20.72 -6.95
C LEU A 56 17.36 21.93 -6.18
N SER A 57 17.43 21.85 -4.85
CA SER A 57 18.04 22.89 -4.01
C SER A 57 19.54 23.02 -4.27
N ASP A 58 20.27 21.90 -4.37
CA ASP A 58 21.71 21.91 -4.70
C ASP A 58 21.98 22.51 -6.09
N LEU A 59 21.15 22.17 -7.08
CA LEU A 59 21.23 22.76 -8.41
C LEU A 59 21.03 24.28 -8.38
N GLN A 60 20.08 24.76 -7.58
CA GLN A 60 19.85 26.19 -7.39
C GLN A 60 21.08 26.88 -6.78
N ASP A 61 21.68 26.29 -5.75
CA ASP A 61 22.88 26.83 -5.10
C ASP A 61 24.08 26.87 -6.05
N ARG A 62 24.29 25.80 -6.83
CA ARG A 62 25.33 25.72 -7.87
C ARG A 62 25.15 26.77 -8.95
N LEU A 63 23.91 27.04 -9.37
CA LEU A 63 23.61 28.10 -10.32
C LEU A 63 23.86 29.49 -9.72
N ALA A 64 23.44 29.72 -8.47
CA ALA A 64 23.64 30.99 -7.78
C ALA A 64 25.12 31.32 -7.53
N ALA A 65 25.98 30.29 -7.43
CA ALA A 65 27.42 30.45 -7.27
C ALA A 65 28.15 30.86 -8.58
N VAL A 66 27.49 30.86 -9.73
CA VAL A 66 28.13 31.24 -11.01
C VAL A 66 28.20 32.76 -11.14
N PRO A 67 29.39 33.35 -11.34
CA PRO A 67 29.53 34.78 -11.61
C PRO A 67 28.80 35.17 -12.90
N LEU A 68 27.96 36.22 -12.82
CA LEU A 68 27.16 36.70 -13.96
C LEU A 68 27.98 37.45 -15.02
N ASP A 69 29.22 37.83 -14.69
CA ASP A 69 30.16 38.51 -15.57
C ASP A 69 31.00 37.56 -16.44
N ASP A 70 30.94 36.24 -16.20
CA ASP A 70 31.52 35.21 -17.04
C ASP A 70 30.44 34.44 -17.83
N ALA A 71 30.09 34.97 -19.00
CA ALA A 71 29.05 34.40 -19.85
C ALA A 71 29.39 32.98 -20.38
N GLU A 72 30.67 32.65 -20.57
CA GLU A 72 31.09 31.34 -21.06
C GLU A 72 30.98 30.30 -19.93
N GLN A 73 31.39 30.67 -18.71
CA GLN A 73 31.21 29.82 -17.54
C GLN A 73 29.72 29.62 -17.22
N LEU A 74 28.90 30.67 -17.29
CA LEU A 74 27.45 30.58 -17.14
C LEU A 74 26.83 29.63 -18.16
N ARG A 75 27.19 29.77 -19.44
CA ARG A 75 26.71 28.89 -20.52
C ARG A 75 27.08 27.43 -20.25
N LYS A 76 28.33 27.16 -19.86
CA LYS A 76 28.81 25.81 -19.58
C LYS A 76 28.09 25.20 -18.38
N THR A 77 27.93 25.95 -17.29
CA THR A 77 27.19 25.49 -16.11
C THR A 77 25.74 25.19 -16.47
N MET A 78 25.05 26.08 -17.18
CA MET A 78 23.67 25.84 -17.63
C MET A 78 23.55 24.58 -18.51
N GLN A 79 24.51 24.31 -19.39
CA GLN A 79 24.54 23.10 -20.21
C GLN A 79 24.70 21.82 -19.38
N THR A 80 25.35 21.89 -18.23
CA THR A 80 25.51 20.75 -17.29
C THR A 80 24.29 20.59 -16.37
N LEU A 81 23.75 21.68 -15.84
CA LEU A 81 22.66 21.63 -14.86
C LEU A 81 21.29 21.32 -15.50
N LEU A 82 21.08 21.68 -16.77
CA LEU A 82 19.77 21.52 -17.42
C LEU A 82 19.30 20.04 -17.49
N PRO A 83 20.13 19.06 -17.89
CA PRO A 83 19.77 17.65 -17.82
C PRO A 83 19.49 17.18 -16.39
N GLU A 84 20.32 17.57 -15.40
CA GLU A 84 20.13 17.22 -13.99
C GLU A 84 18.77 17.74 -13.46
N MET A 85 18.43 18.99 -13.78
CA MET A 85 17.14 19.58 -13.42
C MET A 85 15.96 18.83 -14.03
N GLN A 86 16.06 18.41 -15.28
CA GLN A 86 15.02 17.63 -15.96
C GLN A 86 14.82 16.27 -15.28
N GLU A 87 15.91 15.58 -14.94
CA GLU A 87 15.89 14.31 -14.24
C GLU A 87 15.20 14.41 -12.88
N TYR A 88 15.64 15.33 -12.02
CA TYR A 88 15.02 15.53 -10.70
C TYR A 88 13.59 16.05 -10.79
N GLY A 89 13.27 16.86 -11.81
CA GLY A 89 11.90 17.26 -12.10
C GLY A 89 10.98 16.08 -12.41
N MET A 90 11.45 15.13 -13.23
CA MET A 90 10.70 13.89 -13.50
C MET A 90 10.56 13.02 -12.25
N GLN A 91 11.61 12.90 -11.44
CA GLN A 91 11.58 12.17 -10.17
C GLN A 91 10.57 12.79 -9.20
N ALA A 92 10.54 14.12 -9.06
CA ALA A 92 9.56 14.81 -8.23
C ALA A 92 8.12 14.56 -8.71
N LEU A 93 7.88 14.61 -10.03
CA LEU A 93 6.55 14.33 -10.59
C LEU A 93 6.12 12.87 -10.36
N ALA A 94 7.03 11.91 -10.49
CA ALA A 94 6.77 10.51 -10.16
C ALA A 94 6.40 10.34 -8.68
N GLY A 95 7.15 11.01 -7.78
CA GLY A 95 6.84 11.03 -6.36
C GLY A 95 5.47 11.64 -6.03
N LEU A 96 5.02 12.66 -6.77
CA LEU A 96 3.69 13.27 -6.57
C LEU A 96 2.54 12.34 -6.97
N GLN A 97 2.74 11.46 -7.96
CA GLN A 97 1.73 10.50 -8.40
C GLN A 97 1.41 9.43 -7.35
N ILE A 98 2.21 9.36 -6.29
CA ILE A 98 2.00 8.37 -5.23
C ILE A 98 0.64 8.53 -4.55
N GLY A 99 0.15 9.75 -4.37
CA GLY A 99 -1.13 10.00 -3.71
C GLY A 99 -2.29 9.33 -4.43
N ASP A 100 -2.36 9.50 -5.76
CA ASP A 100 -3.39 8.88 -6.59
C ASP A 100 -3.29 7.36 -6.56
N ARG A 101 -2.06 6.83 -6.62
CA ARG A 101 -1.80 5.40 -6.57
C ARG A 101 -2.18 4.77 -5.23
N LEU A 102 -1.83 5.41 -4.11
CA LEU A 102 -2.23 4.97 -2.77
C LEU A 102 -3.76 4.99 -2.61
N SER A 103 -4.41 6.04 -3.11
CA SER A 103 -5.87 6.15 -3.10
C SER A 103 -6.54 4.99 -3.85
N GLN A 104 -6.00 4.60 -5.02
CA GLN A 104 -6.50 3.44 -5.76
C GLN A 104 -6.30 2.13 -4.98
N MET A 105 -5.10 1.89 -4.45
CA MET A 105 -4.79 0.66 -3.71
C MET A 105 -5.66 0.52 -2.45
N LEU A 106 -5.77 1.58 -1.65
CA LEU A 106 -6.64 1.64 -0.48
C LEU A 106 -8.11 1.48 -0.86
N GLY A 107 -8.52 2.02 -2.01
CA GLY A 107 -9.88 1.85 -2.54
C GLY A 107 -10.25 0.39 -2.76
N VAL A 108 -9.34 -0.42 -3.32
CA VAL A 108 -9.56 -1.87 -3.52
C VAL A 108 -9.69 -2.58 -2.18
N VAL A 109 -8.75 -2.36 -1.24
CA VAL A 109 -8.76 -3.03 0.07
C VAL A 109 -10.01 -2.65 0.87
N ARG A 110 -10.34 -1.36 0.95
CA ARG A 110 -11.55 -0.88 1.63
C ARG A 110 -12.83 -1.47 1.01
N GLY A 111 -12.90 -1.51 -0.31
CA GLY A 111 -14.03 -2.08 -1.03
C GLY A 111 -14.19 -3.58 -0.75
N ASP A 112 -13.09 -4.33 -0.68
CA ASP A 112 -13.12 -5.75 -0.34
C ASP A 112 -13.47 -6.01 1.12
N ILE A 113 -13.02 -5.16 2.05
CA ILE A 113 -13.44 -5.20 3.46
C ILE A 113 -14.95 -5.05 3.57
N GLN A 114 -15.52 -4.06 2.88
CA GLN A 114 -16.97 -3.86 2.88
C GLN A 114 -17.70 -5.06 2.29
N ARG A 115 -17.19 -5.60 1.16
CA ARG A 115 -17.75 -6.83 0.58
C ARG A 115 -17.73 -7.99 1.57
N LEU A 116 -16.63 -8.20 2.31
CA LEU A 116 -16.52 -9.30 3.28
C LEU A 116 -17.58 -9.16 4.37
N VAL A 117 -17.76 -7.96 4.90
CA VAL A 117 -18.76 -7.67 5.95
C VAL A 117 -20.18 -7.94 5.44
N ASP A 118 -20.50 -7.49 4.22
CA ASP A 118 -21.83 -7.63 3.63
C ASP A 118 -22.17 -9.09 3.32
N GLU A 119 -21.19 -9.88 2.89
CA GLU A 119 -21.37 -11.31 2.56
C GLU A 119 -21.14 -12.26 3.75
N MET A 120 -20.65 -11.75 4.89
CA MET A 120 -20.34 -12.55 6.09
C MET A 120 -21.49 -13.47 6.54
N PRO A 121 -22.77 -13.04 6.54
CA PRO A 121 -23.89 -13.93 6.91
C PRO A 121 -24.09 -15.13 5.97
N LEU A 122 -23.51 -15.10 4.78
CA LEU A 122 -23.63 -16.14 3.76
C LEU A 122 -22.48 -17.15 3.80
N PHE A 123 -21.48 -16.96 4.66
CA PHE A 123 -20.29 -17.81 4.71
C PHE A 123 -20.43 -19.05 5.57
N GLY A 124 -21.60 -19.30 6.15
CA GLY A 124 -21.84 -20.42 7.04
C GLY A 124 -21.28 -21.76 6.56
N GLU A 125 -21.63 -22.09 5.30
CA GLU A 125 -21.17 -23.30 4.61
C GLU A 125 -20.08 -23.02 3.55
N ALA A 126 -19.38 -21.87 3.65
CA ALA A 126 -18.34 -21.53 2.69
C ALA A 126 -17.19 -22.55 2.73
N GLY A 127 -16.92 -23.16 1.59
CA GLY A 127 -15.75 -24.03 1.38
C GLY A 127 -14.61 -23.31 0.66
N ARG A 128 -13.50 -24.03 0.48
CA ARG A 128 -12.29 -23.53 -0.19
C ARG A 128 -12.55 -22.93 -1.57
N GLN A 129 -13.43 -23.55 -2.38
CA GLN A 129 -13.78 -23.05 -3.70
C GLN A 129 -14.37 -21.63 -3.66
N ARG A 130 -15.18 -21.31 -2.65
CA ARG A 130 -15.74 -19.96 -2.49
C ARG A 130 -14.64 -18.96 -2.15
N ALA A 131 -13.69 -19.36 -1.30
CA ALA A 131 -12.54 -18.53 -0.96
C ALA A 131 -11.61 -18.30 -2.18
N GLU A 132 -11.40 -19.31 -3.02
CA GLU A 132 -10.64 -19.18 -4.28
C GLU A 132 -11.31 -18.19 -5.24
N VAL A 133 -12.62 -18.33 -5.47
CA VAL A 133 -13.40 -17.39 -6.31
C VAL A 133 -13.34 -15.96 -5.74
N TRP A 134 -13.39 -15.80 -4.42
CA TRP A 134 -13.23 -14.50 -3.77
C TRP A 134 -11.87 -13.87 -4.05
N LEU A 135 -10.80 -14.65 -3.90
CA LEU A 135 -9.44 -14.16 -4.12
C LEU A 135 -9.20 -13.82 -5.60
N ASP A 136 -9.72 -14.62 -6.53
CA ASP A 136 -9.63 -14.32 -7.97
C ASP A 136 -10.34 -13.01 -8.33
N ASP A 137 -11.54 -12.78 -7.77
CA ASP A 137 -12.24 -11.51 -7.96
C ASP A 137 -11.45 -10.34 -7.36
N LEU A 138 -10.94 -10.50 -6.13
CA LEU A 138 -10.08 -9.49 -5.52
C LEU A 138 -8.86 -9.18 -6.39
N LYS A 139 -8.20 -10.21 -6.95
CA LYS A 139 -7.06 -10.05 -7.85
C LYS A 139 -7.42 -9.29 -9.12
N SER A 140 -8.59 -9.55 -9.69
CA SER A 140 -9.08 -8.87 -10.90
C SER A 140 -9.28 -7.36 -10.72
N ARG A 141 -9.45 -6.87 -9.49
CA ARG A 141 -9.68 -5.46 -9.17
C ARG A 141 -8.39 -4.67 -8.94
N TYR A 142 -7.23 -5.31 -8.96
CA TYR A 142 -5.95 -4.62 -8.82
C TYR A 142 -5.60 -3.81 -10.08
N THR A 143 -5.01 -2.64 -9.86
CA THR A 143 -4.62 -1.73 -10.93
C THR A 143 -3.11 -1.60 -11.09
N THR A 144 -2.34 -2.09 -10.11
CA THR A 144 -0.89 -1.94 -10.06
C THR A 144 -0.16 -3.30 -10.11
N PRO A 145 1.02 -3.39 -10.75
CA PRO A 145 1.82 -4.63 -10.77
C PRO A 145 2.17 -5.18 -9.39
N GLU A 146 2.35 -4.30 -8.41
CA GLU A 146 2.76 -4.61 -7.04
C GLU A 146 1.67 -5.36 -6.30
N GLN A 147 0.41 -4.91 -6.43
CA GLN A 147 -0.73 -5.61 -5.84
C GLN A 147 -0.86 -7.03 -6.38
N HIS A 148 -0.64 -7.21 -7.70
CA HIS A 148 -0.67 -8.53 -8.33
C HIS A 148 0.45 -9.43 -7.80
N ARG A 149 1.67 -8.90 -7.64
CA ARG A 149 2.84 -9.65 -7.18
C ARG A 149 2.66 -10.22 -5.77
N VAL A 150 2.13 -9.40 -4.85
CA VAL A 150 1.99 -9.79 -3.44
C VAL A 150 0.72 -10.58 -3.13
N HIS A 151 -0.24 -10.61 -4.05
CA HIS A 151 -1.48 -11.37 -3.89
C HIS A 151 -1.21 -12.87 -3.70
N ASP A 152 -0.41 -13.47 -4.59
CA ASP A 152 -0.08 -14.89 -4.58
C ASP A 152 0.91 -15.26 -3.45
N GLY A 153 1.35 -14.29 -2.64
CA GLY A 153 2.32 -14.49 -1.56
C GLY A 153 3.77 -14.60 -2.05
N SER A 154 4.04 -14.19 -3.29
CA SER A 154 5.31 -14.46 -3.97
C SER A 154 6.53 -13.70 -3.44
N ASP A 155 6.41 -12.71 -2.56
CA ASP A 155 7.57 -12.00 -1.97
C ASP A 155 7.16 -11.31 -0.66
N GLY A 156 7.48 -11.92 0.48
CA GLY A 156 7.25 -11.33 1.80
C GLY A 156 7.56 -12.24 3.00
N ALA A 157 7.68 -13.56 2.78
CA ALA A 157 8.06 -14.50 3.85
C ALA A 157 9.58 -14.60 4.09
N ALA A 158 10.42 -13.84 3.38
CA ALA A 158 11.88 -13.93 3.50
C ALA A 158 12.51 -12.93 4.48
N ASP A 159 11.78 -11.92 4.99
CA ASP A 159 12.41 -10.86 5.83
C ASP A 159 11.82 -10.73 7.26
N ALA A 160 10.87 -11.59 7.63
CA ALA A 160 10.33 -11.64 9.00
C ALA A 160 11.25 -12.37 10.01
N SER A 161 12.53 -12.58 9.68
CA SER A 161 13.52 -13.16 10.61
C SER A 161 14.72 -12.25 10.91
N GLY A 162 14.70 -11.00 10.44
CA GLY A 162 15.74 -10.00 10.72
C GLY A 162 15.38 -9.03 11.86
N VAL A 163 14.86 -9.52 12.98
CA VAL A 163 14.80 -8.73 14.22
C VAL A 163 16.04 -9.07 15.05
N ASP A 164 17.16 -8.40 14.74
CA ASP A 164 18.28 -8.27 15.68
C ASP A 164 18.05 -6.99 16.50
N PHE A 165 17.49 -7.17 17.71
CA PHE A 165 17.59 -6.16 18.76
C PHE A 165 18.97 -6.30 19.44
N PHE A 166 19.87 -5.36 19.16
CA PHE A 166 21.02 -5.04 20.03
C PHE A 166 21.28 -3.54 20.04
#